data_AF-A0A5C7W064-F1
#
_entry.id   AF-A0A5C7W064-F1
#
_cell.length_a   1.000
_cell.length_b   1.000
_cell.length_c   1.000
_cell.angle_alpha   90.00
_cell.angle_beta   90.00
_cell.angle_gamma   90.00
#
_symmetry.space_group_name_H-M   'P 1'
#
loop_
_entity.id
_entity.type
_entity.pdbx_description
1 polymer ?
#
loop_
_entity_poly.entity_id
_entity_poly.type
_entity_poly.pdbx_seq_one_letter_code
_entity_poly.pdbx_strand_id
1 'polypeptide(L)'
;MSKTLLALGVASALLVGCKKQDDSAAAETATAAADANAIQTESPAVETSPAATEAPAAKPAVVAFDIDKIPVSDKPLPAWPYIALPAGYHYHEADDLAGQSKDLARVPVWTGGQLLWVEGKTFSDAIRSDDGKTYSKFEVRKNLQQAIEALGGVRIGERSYDEATYKANEKALDDFRQEFDRIRDAYWYDADADTYVIRRADKAVWVVLQTGNGDGGILVAEGPLPDAPAE
;
A
#
# COMPACT_ATOMS: atom_id res chain seq x y z
N MET A 1 -24.42 18.35 54.08
CA MET A 1 -23.10 18.04 54.69
C MET A 1 -22.57 16.83 53.92
N SER A 2 -21.42 16.79 53.26
CA SER A 2 -20.22 17.63 53.29
C SER A 2 -19.55 17.58 51.91
N LYS A 3 -18.80 18.63 51.58
CA LYS A 3 -17.98 18.80 50.38
C LYS A 3 -16.72 17.93 50.46
N THR A 4 -16.20 17.46 49.34
CA THR A 4 -14.76 17.13 49.23
C THR A 4 -14.18 17.70 47.94
N LEU A 5 -13.18 18.57 48.14
CA LEU A 5 -12.39 19.31 47.17
C LEU A 5 -11.15 18.51 46.73
N LEU A 6 -10.80 18.66 45.46
CA LEU A 6 -9.49 18.98 44.86
C LEU A 6 -8.19 18.47 45.52
N ALA A 7 -7.32 17.85 44.70
CA ALA A 7 -5.90 18.19 44.65
C ALA A 7 -5.29 17.79 43.30
N LEU A 8 -4.99 18.79 42.48
CA LEU A 8 -4.23 18.69 41.23
C LEU A 8 -2.77 19.01 41.59
N GLY A 9 -1.86 18.06 41.42
CA GLY A 9 -0.43 18.25 41.63
C GLY A 9 0.29 18.42 40.29
N VAL A 10 0.76 19.64 40.02
CA VAL A 10 1.69 19.96 38.92
C VAL A 10 3.09 20.06 39.51
N ALA A 11 4.03 19.27 38.99
CA ALA A 11 5.45 19.40 39.28
C ALA A 11 6.24 19.56 37.98
N SER A 12 7.04 20.62 37.91
CA SER A 12 7.90 21.03 36.80
C SER A 12 9.37 20.66 37.04
N ALA A 13 10.15 20.70 35.94
CA ALA A 13 11.62 20.68 35.82
C ALA A 13 12.29 19.28 35.85
N LEU A 14 13.30 18.95 35.02
CA LEU A 14 14.48 19.71 34.59
C LEU A 14 15.00 19.27 33.20
N LEU A 15 15.67 20.22 32.53
CA LEU A 15 16.53 20.08 31.36
C LEU A 15 17.83 19.32 31.70
N VAL A 16 18.23 18.36 30.86
CA VAL A 16 19.63 17.93 30.71
C VAL A 16 19.91 17.70 29.24
N GLY A 17 20.79 18.51 28.66
CA GLY A 17 21.26 18.40 27.28
C GLY A 17 22.33 17.34 27.11
N CYS A 18 22.24 16.57 26.03
CA CYS A 18 23.27 15.63 25.62
C CYS A 18 24.38 16.31 24.81
N LYS A 19 25.60 16.03 25.25
CA LYS A 19 26.90 16.48 24.80
C LYS A 19 27.23 15.84 23.45
N LYS A 20 27.61 16.66 22.46
CA LYS A 20 28.20 16.20 21.18
C LYS A 20 29.72 16.32 21.30
N GLN A 21 30.40 15.19 21.12
CA GLN A 21 31.85 15.08 20.97
C GLN A 21 32.08 13.85 20.09
N ASP A 22 32.61 14.03 18.88
CA ASP A 22 34.04 13.91 18.68
C ASP A 22 34.40 14.40 17.28
N ASP A 23 35.63 14.88 17.21
CA ASP A 23 36.28 15.61 16.16
C ASP A 23 37.38 14.73 15.55
N SER A 24 37.83 15.10 14.36
CA SER A 24 39.15 14.80 13.80
C SER A 24 39.44 13.45 13.09
N ALA A 25 39.52 13.56 11.77
CA ALA A 25 40.77 13.61 10.99
C ALA A 25 41.34 12.37 10.27
N ALA A 26 41.94 12.75 9.12
CA ALA A 26 42.98 12.13 8.31
C ALA A 26 42.59 10.87 7.52
N ALA A 27 42.40 10.96 6.19
CA ALA A 27 43.44 11.06 5.16
C ALA A 27 44.31 9.80 5.07
N GLU A 28 44.19 9.06 3.96
CA GLU A 28 45.34 8.75 3.08
C GLU A 28 44.89 7.95 1.85
N THR A 29 45.30 8.49 0.70
CA THR A 29 45.42 7.86 -0.61
C THR A 29 46.44 6.73 -0.61
N ALA A 30 46.14 5.60 -1.25
CA ALA A 30 47.16 4.75 -1.85
C ALA A 30 46.58 3.92 -2.99
N THR A 31 47.01 4.27 -4.20
CA THR A 31 46.77 3.57 -5.47
C THR A 31 47.87 2.52 -5.69
N ALA A 32 47.54 1.53 -6.52
CA ALA A 32 48.41 0.73 -7.39
C ALA A 32 48.86 -0.65 -6.91
N ALA A 33 48.44 -1.69 -7.64
CA ALA A 33 49.34 -2.40 -8.55
C ALA A 33 48.50 -3.26 -9.53
N ALA A 34 48.61 -2.96 -10.82
CA ALA A 34 48.13 -3.80 -11.90
C ALA A 34 49.36 -4.32 -12.65
N ASP A 35 49.43 -5.64 -12.80
CA ASP A 35 50.43 -6.35 -13.58
C ASP A 35 50.29 -6.02 -15.07
N ALA A 36 51.42 -5.68 -15.68
CA ALA A 36 51.58 -5.53 -17.11
C ALA A 36 52.01 -6.89 -17.70
N ASN A 37 51.23 -7.41 -18.65
CA ASN A 37 51.77 -8.32 -19.65
C ASN A 37 51.22 -7.95 -21.04
N ALA A 38 52.15 -7.74 -21.96
CA ALA A 38 51.93 -7.24 -23.31
C ALA A 38 51.53 -8.36 -24.26
N ILE A 39 50.58 -8.10 -25.19
CA ILE A 39 50.65 -8.56 -26.59
C ILE A 39 49.98 -7.52 -27.50
N GLN A 40 50.61 -7.38 -28.67
CA GLN A 40 50.42 -6.50 -29.81
C GLN A 40 49.22 -6.86 -30.72
N THR A 41 48.75 -5.84 -31.44
CA THR A 41 48.15 -5.87 -32.80
C THR A 41 46.77 -6.49 -32.97
N GLU A 42 45.76 -5.64 -33.18
CA GLU A 42 45.09 -5.44 -34.48
C GLU A 42 44.07 -4.31 -34.34
N SER A 43 44.08 -3.41 -35.33
CA SER A 43 43.18 -2.26 -35.44
C SER A 43 41.99 -2.67 -36.30
N PRO A 44 40.76 -2.82 -35.76
CA PRO A 44 39.57 -2.83 -36.58
C PRO A 44 39.15 -1.39 -36.85
N ALA A 45 38.87 -1.11 -38.11
CA ALA A 45 38.27 0.13 -38.56
C ALA A 45 37.06 0.50 -37.69
N VAL A 46 37.05 1.74 -37.18
CA VAL A 46 35.89 2.30 -36.50
C VAL A 46 34.83 2.59 -37.57
N GLU A 47 33.91 1.66 -37.77
CA GLU A 47 32.64 1.96 -38.42
C GLU A 47 31.87 2.93 -37.53
N THR A 48 31.69 4.15 -38.04
CA THR A 48 30.83 5.17 -37.45
C THR A 48 29.38 4.72 -37.61
N SER A 49 28.90 3.95 -36.64
CA SER A 49 27.49 3.67 -36.49
C SER A 49 26.73 4.98 -36.22
N PRO A 50 25.72 5.34 -37.02
CA PRO A 50 24.93 6.55 -36.76
C PRO A 50 24.19 6.38 -35.44
N ALA A 51 24.31 7.39 -34.58
CA ALA A 51 23.56 7.48 -33.34
C ALA A 51 22.06 7.31 -33.64
N ALA A 52 21.51 6.16 -33.20
CA ALA A 52 20.09 5.95 -33.18
C ALA A 52 19.50 6.99 -32.23
N THR A 53 18.73 7.92 -32.80
CA THR A 53 17.84 8.78 -32.01
C THR A 53 16.84 7.83 -31.37
N GLU A 54 16.96 7.59 -30.06
CA GLU A 54 15.94 6.87 -29.29
C GLU A 54 14.63 7.64 -29.44
N ALA A 55 13.71 7.07 -30.21
CA ALA A 55 12.33 7.51 -30.25
C ALA A 55 11.78 7.44 -28.82
N PRO A 56 11.02 8.45 -28.36
CA PRO A 56 10.44 8.42 -27.03
C PRO A 56 9.64 7.13 -26.88
N ALA A 57 9.96 6.35 -25.85
CA ALA A 57 9.25 5.12 -25.53
C ALA A 57 7.75 5.41 -25.52
N ALA A 58 7.01 4.69 -26.36
CA ALA A 58 5.55 4.80 -26.40
C ALA A 58 5.02 4.56 -24.99
N LYS A 59 4.24 5.51 -24.47
CA LYS A 59 3.55 5.31 -23.18
C LYS A 59 2.74 4.02 -23.28
N PRO A 60 2.85 3.09 -22.32
CA PRO A 60 2.05 1.87 -22.33
C PRO A 60 0.58 2.26 -22.37
N ALA A 61 -0.19 1.60 -23.25
CA ALA A 61 -1.61 1.81 -23.34
C ALA A 61 -2.27 1.43 -22.01
N VAL A 62 -3.09 2.34 -21.47
CA VAL A 62 -3.90 2.05 -20.29
C VAL A 62 -4.95 1.02 -20.69
N VAL A 63 -4.83 -0.20 -20.17
CA VAL A 63 -5.86 -1.23 -20.36
C VAL A 63 -6.97 -0.96 -19.34
N ALA A 64 -8.17 -0.70 -19.84
CA ALA A 64 -9.35 -0.56 -18.99
C ALA A 64 -9.61 -1.89 -18.25
N PHE A 65 -9.95 -1.77 -16.97
CA PHE A 65 -10.31 -2.92 -16.14
C PHE A 65 -11.65 -3.51 -16.60
N ASP A 66 -11.69 -4.82 -16.71
CA ASP A 66 -12.85 -5.58 -17.17
C ASP A 66 -13.23 -6.59 -16.08
N ILE A 67 -14.34 -6.32 -15.39
CA ILE A 67 -14.85 -7.16 -14.31
C ILE A 67 -15.32 -8.52 -14.83
N ASP A 68 -15.66 -8.64 -16.12
CA ASP A 68 -16.16 -9.88 -16.70
C ASP A 68 -15.10 -10.98 -16.76
N LYS A 69 -13.83 -10.60 -16.73
CA LYS A 69 -12.67 -11.51 -16.63
C LYS A 69 -12.46 -12.08 -15.24
N ILE A 70 -13.09 -11.52 -14.22
CA ILE A 70 -13.03 -12.03 -12.85
C ILE A 70 -14.12 -13.12 -12.68
N PRO A 71 -13.77 -14.34 -12.24
CA PRO A 71 -14.75 -15.37 -11.96
C PRO A 71 -15.75 -14.93 -10.89
N VAL A 72 -17.03 -15.21 -11.10
CA VAL A 72 -18.07 -14.99 -10.09
C VAL A 72 -17.85 -16.00 -8.95
N SER A 73 -17.79 -15.51 -7.71
CA SER A 73 -17.71 -16.32 -6.50
C SER A 73 -19.07 -16.42 -5.81
N ASP A 74 -19.49 -17.66 -5.54
CA ASP A 74 -20.68 -18.00 -4.76
C ASP A 74 -20.35 -18.37 -3.30
N LYS A 75 -19.06 -18.38 -2.94
CA LYS A 75 -18.61 -18.78 -1.60
C LYS A 75 -19.24 -17.89 -0.52
N PRO A 76 -19.62 -18.43 0.65
CA PRO A 76 -20.20 -17.63 1.73
C PRO A 76 -19.25 -16.53 2.18
N LEU A 77 -19.74 -15.29 2.28
CA LEU A 77 -19.00 -14.20 2.90
C LEU A 77 -19.16 -14.27 4.43
N PRO A 78 -18.10 -14.02 5.21
CA PRO A 78 -18.19 -13.84 6.66
C PRO A 78 -19.08 -12.66 7.06
N ALA A 79 -19.16 -12.36 8.36
CA ALA A 79 -19.72 -11.09 8.81
C ALA A 79 -18.91 -9.91 8.26
N TRP A 80 -19.57 -8.77 8.00
CA TRP A 80 -18.90 -7.52 7.63
C TRP A 80 -17.76 -7.20 8.64
N PRO A 81 -16.55 -6.83 8.20
CA PRO A 81 -16.13 -6.40 6.86
C PRO A 81 -15.67 -7.53 5.92
N TYR A 82 -16.21 -8.74 6.08
CA TYR A 82 -15.95 -9.95 5.26
C TYR A 82 -14.55 -10.54 5.42
N ILE A 83 -13.59 -9.78 5.91
CA ILE A 83 -12.21 -10.20 6.10
C ILE A 83 -11.97 -10.45 7.59
N ALA A 84 -11.61 -11.68 7.92
CA ALA A 84 -11.11 -12.02 9.24
C ALA A 84 -9.58 -11.91 9.25
N LEU A 85 -9.04 -11.31 10.30
CA LEU A 85 -7.58 -11.22 10.47
C LEU A 85 -7.01 -12.55 11.00
N PRO A 86 -5.75 -12.89 10.65
CA PRO A 86 -5.09 -14.07 11.19
C PRO A 86 -4.93 -14.00 12.72
N ALA A 87 -4.82 -15.16 13.36
CA ALA A 87 -4.66 -15.24 14.81
C ALA A 87 -3.44 -14.44 15.31
N GLY A 88 -3.65 -13.66 16.36
CA GLY A 88 -2.64 -12.73 16.90
C GLY A 88 -2.67 -11.34 16.26
N TYR A 89 -3.61 -11.07 15.35
CA TYR A 89 -3.80 -9.75 14.75
C TYR A 89 -5.24 -9.28 14.92
N HIS A 90 -5.41 -7.98 15.11
CA HIS A 90 -6.70 -7.33 15.28
C HIS A 90 -6.77 -6.02 14.49
N TYR A 91 -7.99 -5.58 14.20
CA TYR A 91 -8.25 -4.22 13.75
C TYR A 91 -8.04 -3.29 14.92
N HIS A 92 -7.38 -2.15 14.72
CA HIS A 92 -7.10 -1.20 15.80
C HIS A 92 -8.35 -0.81 16.60
N GLU A 93 -9.50 -0.68 15.95
CA GLU A 93 -10.80 -0.42 16.55
C GLU A 93 -11.67 -1.70 16.53
N ALA A 94 -11.13 -2.84 16.96
CA ALA A 94 -11.82 -4.14 16.92
C ALA A 94 -13.18 -4.15 17.64
N ASP A 95 -13.34 -3.31 18.68
CA ASP A 95 -14.58 -3.19 19.44
C ASP A 95 -15.62 -2.26 18.78
N ASP A 96 -15.24 -1.51 17.73
CA ASP A 96 -16.11 -0.58 17.00
C ASP A 96 -15.92 -0.66 15.48
N LEU A 97 -16.14 -1.86 14.91
CA LEU A 97 -16.11 -2.05 13.46
C LEU A 97 -17.16 -1.20 12.72
N ALA A 98 -18.26 -0.86 13.39
CA ALA A 98 -19.31 -0.03 12.84
C ALA A 98 -18.86 1.43 12.68
N GLY A 99 -18.14 1.99 13.66
CA GLY A 99 -17.54 3.32 13.58
C GLY A 99 -16.45 3.44 12.53
N GLN A 100 -15.80 2.33 12.18
CA GLN A 100 -14.85 2.25 11.05
C GLN A 100 -15.51 1.97 9.70
N SER A 101 -16.84 1.85 9.68
CA SER A 101 -17.61 1.63 8.46
C SER A 101 -18.37 2.88 8.03
N LYS A 102 -18.58 3.02 6.73
CA LYS A 102 -19.48 4.02 6.13
C LYS A 102 -20.48 3.28 5.25
N ASP A 103 -21.77 3.56 5.41
CA ASP A 103 -22.81 2.92 4.58
C ASP A 103 -22.76 3.41 3.12
N LEU A 104 -22.25 4.62 2.91
CA LEU A 104 -22.01 5.19 1.59
C LEU A 104 -20.76 6.07 1.62
N ALA A 105 -19.77 5.71 0.82
CA ALA A 105 -18.60 6.51 0.50
C ALA A 105 -18.12 6.18 -0.91
N ARG A 106 -17.22 7.02 -1.44
CA ARG A 106 -16.57 6.79 -2.72
C ARG A 106 -15.06 6.66 -2.50
N VAL A 107 -14.48 5.52 -2.87
CA VAL A 107 -13.07 5.21 -2.61
C VAL A 107 -12.33 4.83 -3.89
N PRO A 108 -11.07 5.25 -4.07
CA PRO A 108 -10.26 4.87 -5.22
C PRO A 108 -9.69 3.47 -5.01
N VAL A 109 -9.72 2.66 -6.07
CA VAL A 109 -9.09 1.34 -6.12
C VAL A 109 -8.23 1.25 -7.39
N TRP A 110 -6.98 0.85 -7.23
CA TRP A 110 -6.06 0.70 -8.35
C TRP A 110 -6.24 -0.67 -9.02
N THR A 111 -6.58 -0.67 -10.30
CA THR A 111 -6.84 -1.91 -11.05
C THR A 111 -5.65 -2.40 -11.89
N GLY A 112 -4.45 -1.87 -11.64
CA GLY A 112 -3.26 -2.12 -12.45
C GLY A 112 -3.08 -1.20 -13.65
N GLY A 113 -4.14 -0.53 -14.11
CA GLY A 113 -4.09 0.42 -15.23
C GLY A 113 -4.80 1.75 -14.98
N GLN A 114 -5.79 1.78 -14.09
CA GLN A 114 -6.57 2.97 -13.78
C GLN A 114 -7.02 3.00 -12.32
N LEU A 115 -7.35 4.20 -11.83
CA LEU A 115 -8.08 4.39 -10.59
C LEU A 115 -9.57 4.21 -10.86
N LEU A 116 -10.12 3.07 -10.45
CA LEU A 116 -11.54 2.85 -10.40
C LEU A 116 -12.10 3.46 -9.12
N TRP A 117 -13.12 4.31 -9.24
CA TRP A 117 -13.81 4.85 -8.07
C TRP A 117 -15.01 3.99 -7.72
N VAL A 118 -14.93 3.32 -6.59
CA VAL A 118 -15.99 2.45 -6.08
C VAL A 118 -16.87 3.26 -5.14
N GLU A 119 -18.17 3.29 -5.42
CA GLU A 119 -19.17 3.88 -4.53
C GLU A 119 -19.95 2.77 -3.82
N GLY A 120 -20.13 2.90 -2.51
CA GLY A 120 -20.91 1.96 -1.72
C GLY A 120 -20.48 1.90 -0.26
N LYS A 121 -20.70 0.74 0.36
CA LYS A 121 -20.38 0.50 1.77
C LYS A 121 -18.89 0.26 1.92
N THR A 122 -18.23 0.97 2.84
CA THR A 122 -16.79 0.85 3.05
C THR A 122 -16.43 0.61 4.51
N PHE A 123 -15.27 0.00 4.72
CA PHE A 123 -14.63 -0.19 6.02
C PHE A 123 -13.14 0.04 5.82
N SER A 124 -12.50 0.77 6.73
CA SER A 124 -11.04 0.87 6.75
C SER A 124 -10.53 0.94 8.17
N ASP A 125 -9.47 0.19 8.45
CA ASP A 125 -8.77 0.31 9.72
C ASP A 125 -7.31 -0.17 9.59
N ALA A 126 -6.52 0.16 10.61
CA ALA A 126 -5.17 -0.35 10.79
C ALA A 126 -5.20 -1.78 11.33
N ILE A 127 -4.23 -2.58 10.92
CA ILE A 127 -3.97 -3.93 11.42
C ILE A 127 -2.84 -3.86 12.44
N ARG A 128 -3.08 -4.40 13.63
CA ARG A 128 -2.14 -4.44 14.75
C ARG A 128 -1.92 -5.88 15.19
N SER A 129 -0.77 -6.15 15.80
CA SER A 129 -0.52 -7.40 16.50
C SER A 129 -1.04 -7.30 17.94
N ASP A 130 -1.53 -8.41 18.48
CA ASP A 130 -1.90 -8.52 19.89
C ASP A 130 -0.69 -8.30 20.81
N ASP A 131 -0.97 -7.96 22.07
CA ASP A 131 0.05 -7.82 23.10
C ASP A 131 0.94 -9.06 23.20
N GLY A 132 2.25 -8.86 23.13
CA GLY A 132 3.25 -9.93 23.20
C GLY A 132 3.52 -10.66 21.87
N LYS A 133 2.79 -10.34 20.79
CA LYS A 133 3.12 -10.81 19.44
C LYS A 133 3.90 -9.76 18.66
N THR A 134 4.99 -10.18 18.02
CA THR A 134 5.72 -9.34 17.07
C THR A 134 4.97 -9.28 15.74
N TYR A 135 4.70 -8.08 15.25
CA TYR A 135 4.12 -7.89 13.92
C TYR A 135 5.02 -8.45 12.81
N SER A 136 4.44 -9.21 11.88
CA SER A 136 5.13 -9.76 10.71
C SER A 136 4.39 -9.41 9.43
N LYS A 137 4.97 -8.49 8.64
CA LYS A 137 4.48 -8.14 7.30
C LYS A 137 4.17 -9.36 6.44
N PHE A 138 5.11 -10.31 6.39
CA PHE A 138 4.98 -11.50 5.57
C PHE A 138 3.84 -12.40 6.04
N GLU A 139 3.70 -12.58 7.36
CA GLU A 139 2.62 -13.38 7.93
C GLU A 139 1.26 -12.76 7.63
N VAL A 140 1.09 -11.45 7.85
CA VAL A 140 -0.16 -10.74 7.57
C VAL A 140 -0.52 -10.83 6.10
N ARG A 141 0.39 -10.44 5.19
CA ARG A 141 0.15 -10.45 3.74
C ARG A 141 -0.21 -11.84 3.24
N LYS A 142 0.55 -12.87 3.64
CA LYS A 142 0.32 -14.26 3.20
C LYS A 142 -1.03 -14.81 3.68
N ASN A 143 -1.35 -14.64 4.97
CA ASN A 143 -2.59 -15.20 5.51
C ASN A 143 -3.82 -14.47 4.98
N LEU A 144 -3.76 -13.14 4.82
CA LEU A 144 -4.86 -12.38 4.23
C LEU A 144 -5.05 -12.68 2.76
N GLN A 145 -3.98 -12.84 1.98
CA GLN A 145 -4.07 -13.34 0.61
C GLN A 145 -4.84 -14.66 0.56
N GLN A 146 -4.44 -15.63 1.38
CA GLN A 146 -5.08 -16.94 1.42
C GLN A 146 -6.56 -16.85 1.84
N ALA A 147 -6.88 -16.01 2.83
CA ALA A 147 -8.26 -15.79 3.27
C ALA A 147 -9.12 -15.16 2.17
N ILE A 148 -8.62 -14.16 1.46
CA ILE A 148 -9.33 -13.48 0.37
C ILE A 148 -9.53 -14.43 -0.83
N GLU A 149 -8.48 -15.16 -1.24
CA GLU A 149 -8.56 -16.16 -2.31
C GLU A 149 -9.51 -17.32 -1.94
N ALA A 150 -9.55 -17.70 -0.66
CA ALA A 150 -10.51 -18.67 -0.15
C ALA A 150 -11.95 -18.19 -0.31
N LEU A 151 -12.24 -16.88 -0.33
CA LEU A 151 -13.54 -16.29 -0.66
C LEU A 151 -13.78 -16.11 -2.16
N GLY A 152 -12.83 -16.54 -3.01
CA GLY A 152 -12.88 -16.37 -4.46
C GLY A 152 -12.37 -15.01 -4.93
N GLY A 153 -11.60 -14.31 -4.10
CA GLY A 153 -10.92 -13.09 -4.49
C GLY A 153 -9.80 -13.35 -5.47
N VAL A 154 -9.64 -12.44 -6.43
CA VAL A 154 -8.54 -12.39 -7.40
C VAL A 154 -7.69 -11.18 -7.10
N ARG A 155 -6.37 -11.39 -6.96
CA ARG A 155 -5.40 -10.30 -6.83
C ARG A 155 -5.17 -9.66 -8.19
N ILE A 156 -5.37 -8.35 -8.28
CA ILE A 156 -5.25 -7.57 -9.53
C ILE A 156 -4.12 -6.55 -9.48
N GLY A 157 -3.51 -6.34 -8.31
CA GLY A 157 -2.36 -5.47 -8.12
C GLY A 157 -1.55 -5.88 -6.90
N GLU A 158 -0.23 -5.71 -6.97
CA GLU A 158 0.71 -5.97 -5.87
C GLU A 158 1.36 -4.72 -5.30
N ARG A 159 1.11 -3.60 -5.98
CA ARG A 159 1.66 -2.27 -5.74
C ARG A 159 0.61 -1.24 -6.16
N SER A 160 0.67 -0.06 -5.55
CA SER A 160 -0.16 1.07 -5.97
C SER A 160 0.25 1.59 -7.36
N TYR A 161 -0.42 2.66 -7.79
CA TYR A 161 -0.18 3.37 -9.04
C TYR A 161 1.19 4.07 -9.09
N ASP A 162 1.58 4.47 -10.30
CA ASP A 162 2.82 5.23 -10.54
C ASP A 162 2.68 6.72 -10.18
N GLU A 163 3.81 7.43 -10.17
CA GLU A 163 3.86 8.86 -9.84
C GLU A 163 3.05 9.72 -10.82
N ALA A 164 2.99 9.33 -12.10
CA ALA A 164 2.22 10.06 -13.12
C ALA A 164 0.72 10.00 -12.83
N THR A 165 0.21 8.82 -12.50
CA THR A 165 -1.18 8.59 -12.09
C THR A 165 -1.48 9.33 -10.79
N TYR A 166 -0.56 9.30 -9.82
CA TYR A 166 -0.69 10.07 -8.59
C TYR A 166 -0.85 11.56 -8.88
N LYS A 167 0.07 12.18 -9.63
CA LYS A 167 0.02 13.61 -9.95
C LYS A 167 -1.24 14.01 -10.70
N ALA A 168 -1.75 13.15 -11.59
CA ALA A 168 -3.00 13.39 -12.30
C ALA A 168 -4.24 13.37 -11.39
N ASN A 169 -4.15 12.76 -10.19
CA ASN A 169 -5.26 12.56 -9.26
C ASN A 169 -4.99 13.11 -7.85
N GLU A 170 -3.92 13.90 -7.67
CA GLU A 170 -3.34 14.24 -6.37
C GLU A 170 -4.38 14.81 -5.40
N LYS A 171 -5.14 15.83 -5.83
CA LYS A 171 -6.22 16.44 -5.05
C LYS A 171 -7.22 15.41 -4.50
N ALA A 172 -7.66 14.49 -5.35
CA ALA A 172 -8.69 13.51 -4.99
C ALA A 172 -8.13 12.42 -4.06
N LEU A 173 -6.87 12.04 -4.26
CA LEU A 173 -6.16 11.10 -3.40
C LEU A 173 -5.82 11.73 -2.03
N ASP A 174 -5.49 13.03 -1.99
CA ASP A 174 -5.31 13.79 -0.76
C ASP A 174 -6.59 13.84 0.07
N ASP A 175 -7.71 14.21 -0.56
CA ASP A 175 -9.00 14.25 0.13
C ASP A 175 -9.37 12.85 0.67
N PHE A 176 -9.17 11.80 -0.14
CA PHE A 176 -9.37 10.42 0.30
C PHE A 176 -8.47 10.06 1.50
N ARG A 177 -7.18 10.37 1.48
CA ARG A 177 -6.24 10.05 2.57
C ARG A 177 -6.54 10.79 3.87
N GLN A 178 -7.17 11.97 3.79
CA GLN A 178 -7.65 12.68 4.98
C GLN A 178 -8.87 11.99 5.59
N GLU A 179 -9.75 11.43 4.76
CA GLU A 179 -10.96 10.74 5.20
C GLU A 179 -10.70 9.30 5.67
N PHE A 180 -9.80 8.58 4.99
CA PHE A 180 -9.45 7.18 5.22
C PHE A 180 -8.00 7.06 5.69
N ASP A 181 -7.74 7.66 6.85
CA ASP A 181 -6.39 7.94 7.32
C ASP A 181 -5.61 6.68 7.75
N ARG A 182 -6.32 5.60 8.09
CA ARG A 182 -5.78 4.29 8.51
C ARG A 182 -5.17 3.47 7.37
N ILE A 183 -5.51 3.77 6.11
CA ILE A 183 -4.97 3.11 4.92
C ILE A 183 -4.13 4.06 4.05
N ARG A 184 -3.86 5.29 4.54
CA ARG A 184 -3.27 6.37 3.73
C ARG A 184 -1.99 5.97 3.01
N ASP A 185 -1.19 5.09 3.62
CA ASP A 185 0.11 4.67 3.10
C ASP A 185 -0.01 3.83 1.83
N ALA A 186 -1.14 3.12 1.66
CA ALA A 186 -1.44 2.38 0.43
C ALA A 186 -1.63 3.31 -0.78
N TYR A 187 -1.86 4.60 -0.53
CA TYR A 187 -2.25 5.59 -1.52
C TYR A 187 -1.15 6.63 -1.75
N TRP A 188 0.11 6.29 -1.45
CA TRP A 188 1.26 6.89 -2.12
C TRP A 188 1.57 6.14 -3.41
N TYR A 189 2.20 6.80 -4.38
CA TYR A 189 2.69 6.10 -5.56
C TYR A 189 3.76 5.08 -5.17
N ASP A 190 3.85 4.00 -5.95
CA ASP A 190 4.83 2.93 -5.77
C ASP A 190 4.81 2.21 -4.41
N ALA A 191 3.73 2.37 -3.64
CA ALA A 191 3.57 1.78 -2.31
C ALA A 191 3.27 0.27 -2.38
N ASP A 192 3.73 -0.47 -1.38
CA ASP A 192 3.43 -1.89 -1.18
C ASP A 192 1.97 -2.08 -0.75
N ALA A 193 1.08 -2.06 -1.74
CA ALA A 193 -0.36 -2.19 -1.57
C ALA A 193 -0.93 -3.25 -2.53
N ASP A 194 -1.52 -4.28 -1.97
CA ASP A 194 -2.24 -5.30 -2.74
C ASP A 194 -3.67 -4.85 -2.99
N THR A 195 -4.16 -5.12 -4.19
CA THR A 195 -5.57 -4.93 -4.52
C THR A 195 -6.17 -6.26 -4.95
N TYR A 196 -7.29 -6.61 -4.34
CA TYR A 196 -8.08 -7.79 -4.65
C TYR A 196 -9.51 -7.40 -4.99
N VAL A 197 -10.17 -8.25 -5.78
CA VAL A 197 -11.59 -8.16 -6.09
C VAL A 197 -12.24 -9.52 -5.92
N ILE A 198 -13.37 -9.56 -5.23
CA ILE A 198 -14.28 -10.70 -5.15
C ILE A 198 -15.53 -10.31 -5.94
N ARG A 199 -15.70 -10.89 -7.12
CA ARG A 199 -16.89 -10.66 -7.94
C ARG A 199 -18.05 -11.52 -7.45
N ARG A 200 -19.21 -10.91 -7.22
CA ARG A 200 -20.50 -11.57 -6.97
C ARG A 200 -21.39 -11.42 -8.21
N ALA A 201 -22.55 -12.06 -8.19
CA ALA A 201 -23.50 -11.98 -9.30
C ALA A 201 -24.01 -10.55 -9.54
N ASP A 202 -24.14 -9.74 -8.48
CA ASP A 202 -24.80 -8.43 -8.47
C ASP A 202 -23.90 -7.29 -7.94
N LYS A 203 -22.73 -7.62 -7.39
CA LYS A 203 -21.83 -6.65 -6.73
C LYS A 203 -20.38 -7.10 -6.77
N ALA A 204 -19.47 -6.21 -6.41
CA ALA A 204 -18.06 -6.54 -6.19
C ALA A 204 -17.63 -6.11 -4.78
N VAL A 205 -16.79 -6.92 -4.16
CA VAL A 205 -16.06 -6.57 -2.93
C VAL A 205 -14.60 -6.33 -3.30
N TRP A 206 -14.11 -5.13 -3.02
CA TRP A 206 -12.75 -4.70 -3.24
C TRP A 206 -12.00 -4.70 -1.93
N VAL A 207 -10.76 -5.19 -1.95
CA VAL A 207 -9.89 -5.17 -0.76
C VAL A 207 -8.56 -4.55 -1.16
N VAL A 208 -8.19 -3.47 -0.48
CA VAL A 208 -6.84 -2.89 -0.56
C VAL A 208 -6.12 -3.21 0.74
N LEU A 209 -4.97 -3.85 0.64
CA LEU A 209 -4.17 -4.26 1.79
C LEU A 209 -2.78 -3.63 1.68
N GLN A 210 -2.45 -2.76 2.64
CA GLN A 210 -1.08 -2.27 2.82
C GLN A 210 -0.44 -2.99 4.00
N THR A 211 0.83 -3.34 3.83
CA THR A 211 1.61 -3.96 4.90
C THR A 211 2.95 -3.24 5.03
N GLY A 212 3.14 -2.59 6.18
CA GLY A 212 4.39 -1.97 6.62
C GLY A 212 5.22 -2.92 7.49
N ASN A 213 6.29 -2.40 8.09
CA ASN A 213 7.17 -3.21 8.94
C ASN A 213 6.65 -3.39 10.38
N GLY A 214 5.78 -2.50 10.87
CA GLY A 214 5.25 -2.54 12.24
C GLY A 214 3.73 -2.52 12.33
N ASP A 215 3.05 -2.30 11.21
CA ASP A 215 1.60 -2.25 11.09
C ASP A 215 1.19 -2.56 9.65
N GLY A 216 -0.12 -2.58 9.43
CA GLY A 216 -0.72 -2.58 8.10
C GLY A 216 -2.00 -1.78 8.13
N GLY A 217 -2.60 -1.64 6.97
CA GLY A 217 -3.92 -1.06 6.80
C GLY A 217 -4.74 -1.94 5.87
N ILE A 218 -6.05 -1.94 6.08
CA ILE A 218 -6.99 -2.49 5.11
C ILE A 218 -8.05 -1.46 4.74
N LEU A 219 -8.51 -1.53 3.49
CA LEU A 219 -9.77 -0.97 3.03
C LEU A 219 -10.58 -2.11 2.42
N VAL A 220 -11.85 -2.21 2.81
CA VAL A 220 -12.85 -3.07 2.17
C VAL A 220 -13.95 -2.17 1.63
N ALA A 221 -14.32 -2.35 0.37
CA ALA A 221 -15.42 -1.63 -0.26
C ALA A 221 -16.36 -2.61 -0.98
N GLU A 222 -17.65 -2.53 -0.69
CA GLU A 222 -18.70 -3.23 -1.43
C GLU A 222 -19.49 -2.22 -2.25
N GLY A 223 -19.60 -2.47 -3.56
CA GLY A 223 -20.36 -1.63 -4.47
C GLY A 223 -20.92 -2.41 -5.66
N PRO A 224 -21.70 -1.76 -6.53
CA PRO A 224 -22.18 -2.39 -7.76
C PRO A 224 -21.02 -2.85 -8.64
N LEU A 225 -21.30 -3.79 -9.55
CA LEU A 225 -20.32 -4.13 -10.60
C LEU A 225 -19.99 -2.88 -11.41
N PRO A 226 -18.70 -2.58 -11.67
CA PRO A 226 -18.34 -1.48 -12.56
C PRO A 226 -18.81 -1.80 -13.98
N ASP A 227 -19.09 -0.75 -14.76
CA ASP A 227 -19.42 -0.91 -16.17
C ASP A 227 -18.28 -1.62 -16.91
N ALA A 228 -18.65 -2.56 -17.78
CA ALA A 228 -17.68 -3.18 -18.69
C ALA A 228 -17.08 -2.10 -19.61
N PRO A 229 -15.78 -2.20 -19.96
CA PRO A 229 -15.19 -1.28 -20.93
C PRO A 229 -15.95 -1.36 -22.27
N ALA A 230 -16.17 -0.22 -22.91
CA ALA A 230 -16.77 -0.17 -24.24
C ALA A 230 -15.87 -0.94 -25.24
N GLU A 231 -16.47 -1.86 -26.00
CA GLU A 231 -15.81 -2.64 -27.06
C GLU A 231 -15.34 -1.78 -28.25
#